data_AF-A0A392UHZ1-F1
#
_entry.id   AF-A0A392UHZ1-F1
#
_cell.length_a   1.000
_cell.length_b   1.000
_cell.length_c   1.000
_cell.angle_alpha   90.00
_cell.angle_beta   90.00
_cell.angle_gamma   90.00
#
_symmetry.space_group_name_H-M   'P 1'
#
loop_
_entity.id
_entity.type
_entity.pdbx_description
1 polymer ?
#
loop_
_entity_poly.entity_id
_entity_poly.type
_entity_poly.pdbx_seq_one_letter_code
_entity_poly.pdbx_strand_id
1 'polypeptide(L)' 'MDLLGPFPTASGQNRYLIVVVDYFTNWIEAEPLVSISAFN' A
#
# COMPACT_ATOMS: atom_id res chain seq x y z
N MET A 1 -4.48 7.92 -3.65
CA MET A 1 -4.36 6.53 -3.19
C MET A 1 -3.83 5.73 -4.35
N ASP A 2 -2.76 4.98 -4.13
CA ASP A 2 -2.13 4.10 -5.11
C ASP A 2 -1.72 2.79 -4.44
N LEU A 3 -1.61 1.71 -5.21
CA LEU A 3 -1.25 0.37 -4.73
C LEU A 3 0.00 -0.10 -5.47
N LEU A 4 1.06 -0.39 -4.70
CA LEU A 4 2.35 -0.81 -5.23
C LEU A 4 2.61 -2.27 -4.86
N GLY A 5 3.10 -3.05 -5.82
CA GLY A 5 3.58 -4.42 -5.61
C GLY A 5 3.27 -5.36 -6.78
N PRO A 6 3.56 -6.67 -6.63
CA PRO A 6 4.09 -7.33 -5.43
C PRO A 6 5.62 -7.16 -5.24
N PHE A 7 6.05 -6.98 -4.00
CA PHE A 7 7.45 -6.94 -3.57
C PHE A 7 7.90 -8.30 -3.00
N PRO A 8 9.22 -8.54 -2.82
CA PRO A 8 9.70 -9.66 -2.02
C PRO A 8 9.04 -9.65 -0.63
N THR A 9 8.68 -10.83 -0.14
CA THR A 9 7.94 -10.99 1.12
C THR A 9 8.72 -10.42 2.30
N ALA A 10 8.18 -9.39 2.92
CA ALA A 10 8.69 -8.82 4.17
C ALA A 10 8.12 -9.56 5.39
N SER A 11 8.55 -9.16 6.58
CA SER A 11 7.99 -9.63 7.85
C SER A 11 6.46 -9.51 7.86
N GLY A 12 5.78 -10.55 8.39
CA GLY A 12 4.32 -10.60 8.41
C GLY A 12 3.68 -10.95 7.07
N GLN A 13 4.44 -11.45 6.10
CA GLN A 13 3.98 -11.78 4.74
C GLN A 13 3.55 -10.58 3.88
N ASN A 14 3.89 -9.37 4.33
CA ASN A 14 3.61 -8.14 3.61
C ASN A 14 4.33 -8.13 2.26
N ARG A 15 3.57 -7.85 1.20
CA ARG A 15 4.03 -7.88 -0.19
C ARG A 15 3.57 -6.68 -1.00
N TYR A 16 2.72 -5.83 -0.43
CA TYR A 16 2.16 -4.67 -1.09
C TYR A 16 2.29 -3.44 -0.20
N LEU A 17 2.20 -2.27 -0.81
CA LEU A 17 2.09 -0.99 -0.13
C LEU A 17 0.87 -0.24 -0.65
N ILE A 18 0.04 0.27 0.25
CA ILE A 18 -0.94 1.30 -0.07
C ILE A 18 -0.32 2.66 0.24
N VAL A 19 -0.38 3.57 -0.73
CA VAL A 19 0.14 4.93 -0.59
C VAL A 19 -1.01 5.92 -0.68
N VAL A 20 -1.16 6.76 0.33
CA VAL A 20 -2.17 7.83 0.37
C VAL A 20 -1.45 9.16 0.43
N VAL A 21 -1.86 10.10 -0.42
CA VAL A 21 -1.36 11.46 -0.45
C VAL A 21 -2.49 12.37 0.02
N ASP A 22 -2.27 13.10 1.11
CA ASP A 22 -3.11 14.21 1.50
C ASP A 22 -2.66 15.47 0.77
N TYR A 23 -3.45 15.92 -0.21
CA TYR A 23 -3.14 17.10 -1.01
C TYR A 23 -3.25 18.42 -0.25
N PHE A 24 -3.98 18.49 0.87
CA PHE A 24 -4.09 19.72 1.66
C PHE A 24 -2.77 20.02 2.38
N THR A 25 -2.19 19.00 3.00
CA THR A 25 -0.92 19.14 3.73
C THR A 25 0.29 18.72 2.90
N ASN A 26 0.07 18.16 1.71
CA ASN A 26 1.06 17.43 0.91
C ASN A 26 1.75 16.30 1.70
N TRP A 27 1.06 15.73 2.70
CA TRP A 27 1.57 14.60 3.46
C TRP A 27 1.40 13.29 2.70
N ILE A 28 2.34 12.36 2.89
CA ILE A 28 2.32 11.02 2.27
C ILE A 28 2.35 9.99 3.39
N GLU A 29 1.37 9.10 3.39
CA GLU A 29 1.31 7.94 4.28
C GLU A 29 1.41 6.66 3.45
N ALA A 30 2.22 5.71 3.91
CA ALA A 30 2.43 4.42 3.24
C ALA A 30 2.32 3.27 4.24
N GLU A 31 1.38 2.35 3.98
CA GLU A 31 1.15 1.20 4.86
C GLU A 31 1.36 -0.14 4.14
N PRO A 32 1.95 -1.15 4.81
CA PRO A 32 2.16 -2.47 4.24
C PRO A 32 0.88 -3.31 4.25
N LEU A 33 0.66 -4.08 3.18
CA LEU A 33 -0.47 -5.01 3.04
C LEU A 33 0.00 -6.42 2.65
N VAL A 34 -0.71 -7.42 3.19
CA VAL A 34 -0.49 -8.84 2.91
C VAL A 34 -1.22 -9.29 1.64
N SER A 35 -2.40 -8.72 1.37
CA SER A 35 -3.28 -9.13 0.27
C SER A 35 -4.08 -7.94 -0.29
N ILE A 36 -4.43 -8.02 -1.57
CA ILE A 36 -5.31 -7.08 -2.28
C ILE A 36 -6.41 -7.90 -2.95
N SER A 37 -7.67 -7.47 -2.81
CA SER A 37 -8.82 -8.02 -3.53
C SER A 37 -9.63 -6.89 -4.18
N ALA A 38 -10.26 -7.19 -5.31
CA ALA A 38 -11.20 -6.29 -5.98
C ALA A 38 -12.53 -7.02 -6.17
N PHE A 39 -13.64 -6.31 -6.01
CA PHE A 39 -14.96 -6.79 -6.39
C PHE A 39 -15.22 -6.35 -7.84
N ASN A 40 -15.74 -7.28 -8.66
CA ASN A 40 -16.13 -7.02 -10.06
C ASN A 40 -17.60 -6.62 -10.12
#